data_AF-A0AA36H1M4-F1
#
_entry.id   AF-A0AA36H1M4-F1
#
_cell.length_a   1.000
_cell.length_b   1.000
_cell.length_c   1.000
_cell.angle_alpha   90.00
_cell.angle_beta   90.00
_cell.angle_gamma   90.00
#
_symmetry.space_group_name_H-M   'P 1'
#
loop_
_entity.id
_entity.type
_entity.pdbx_description
1 polymer ?
#
loop_
_entity_poly.entity_id
_entity_poly.type
_entity_poly.pdbx_seq_one_letter_code
_entity_poly.pdbx_strand_id
1 'polypeptide(L)'
;MQSTSHPMWRVVFEHVDEARAMVNRQCSHLESWQIISYTISMCFLIVWFRRMNRSDKPFIQRFRSSVYSVIRSLPWVKRRVKADLERARREIEEEVHQCDQKRDFYKFLPEHPLNPEDILSEARQYAAMGERRYMEHYDPRSRTHDMALCAKIYDLFSHSDPHRSDAFPGARKMEAEVLRMALSMFHGGVEACGVVAGGGTEATLLACLAYRNRAWARGMYRPEIVAPSTAHPALDKAANLFGMTVRRIPVREDDRVHAAAVKRAIGPHTCMIVASAPNHITGTVDPIEKLSERLLNDLTSRCMWTVH
;
A
#
# COMPACT_ATOMS: atom_id res chain seq x y z
N MET A 1 49.05 -12.59 33.47
CA MET A 1 48.40 -12.98 32.20
C MET A 1 48.55 -11.82 31.23
N GLN A 2 49.56 -11.90 30.36
CA GLN A 2 49.80 -10.95 29.28
C GLN A 2 48.74 -11.20 28.19
N SER A 3 47.94 -10.18 27.87
CA SER A 3 47.17 -10.16 26.64
C SER A 3 47.93 -9.30 25.63
N THR A 4 48.37 -9.94 24.56
CA THR A 4 49.05 -9.37 23.40
C THR A 4 48.17 -8.30 22.74
N SER A 5 48.41 -7.02 23.02
CA SER A 5 47.87 -5.93 22.23
C SER A 5 48.63 -5.85 20.91
N HIS A 6 47.96 -6.24 19.82
CA HIS A 6 48.48 -6.15 18.45
C HIS A 6 49.08 -4.74 18.20
N PRO A 7 50.26 -4.61 17.54
CA PRO A 7 50.93 -3.33 17.31
C PRO A 7 50.06 -2.29 16.60
N MET A 8 49.06 -2.74 15.82
CA MET A 8 48.08 -1.89 15.17
C MET A 8 47.21 -1.09 16.17
N TRP A 9 46.84 -1.70 17.31
CA TRP A 9 46.05 -1.01 18.34
C TRP A 9 46.82 0.11 19.00
N ARG A 10 48.14 -0.01 19.14
CA ARG A 10 48.98 1.01 19.76
C ARG A 10 48.98 2.30 18.94
N VAL A 11 49.13 2.18 17.63
CA VAL A 11 49.07 3.30 16.68
C VAL A 11 47.67 3.93 16.66
N VAL A 12 46.62 3.10 16.70
CA VAL A 12 45.24 3.60 16.79
C VAL A 12 45.01 4.37 18.09
N PHE A 13 45.48 3.88 19.24
CA PHE A 13 45.36 4.59 20.51
C PHE A 13 46.13 5.90 20.53
N GLU A 14 47.33 5.93 19.95
CA GLU A 14 48.15 7.14 19.86
C GLU A 14 47.45 8.23 19.02
N HIS A 15 46.89 7.87 17.86
CA HIS A 15 46.10 8.80 17.06
C HIS A 15 44.79 9.24 17.74
N VAL A 16 44.14 8.36 18.51
CA VAL A 16 42.95 8.71 19.29
C VAL A 16 43.30 9.70 20.39
N ASP A 17 44.44 9.51 21.07
CA ASP A 17 44.90 10.42 22.12
C ASP A 17 45.38 11.77 21.55
N GLU A 18 46.07 11.79 20.41
CA GLU A 18 46.41 13.02 19.68
C GLU A 18 45.15 13.77 19.25
N ALA A 19 44.15 13.08 18.70
CA ALA A 19 42.87 13.68 18.32
C ALA A 19 42.12 14.22 19.54
N ARG A 20 42.10 13.48 20.66
CA ARG A 20 41.51 13.92 21.93
C ARG A 20 42.20 15.17 22.45
N ALA A 21 43.53 15.20 22.45
CA ALA A 21 44.31 16.35 22.90
C ALA A 21 44.06 17.58 22.02
N MET A 22 43.94 17.39 20.70
CA MET A 22 43.62 18.46 19.76
C MET A 22 42.22 19.05 19.99
N VAL A 23 41.21 18.19 20.16
CA VAL A 23 39.83 18.61 20.47
C VAL A 23 39.77 19.35 21.81
N ASN A 24 40.44 18.83 22.84
CA ASN A 24 40.50 19.48 24.15
C ASN A 24 41.20 20.86 24.09
N ARG A 25 42.25 21.01 23.27
CA ARG A 25 42.91 22.30 23.05
C ARG A 25 41.98 23.29 22.35
N GLN A 26 41.25 22.87 21.32
CA GLN A 26 40.31 23.73 20.60
C GLN A 26 39.09 24.11 21.45
N CYS A 27 38.62 23.21 22.33
CA CYS A 27 37.49 23.46 23.24
C CYS A 27 37.92 24.03 24.60
N SER A 28 39.19 24.40 24.79
CA SER A 28 39.73 24.87 26.07
C SER A 28 39.09 26.17 26.58
N HIS A 29 38.45 26.93 25.70
CA HIS A 29 37.75 28.18 26.00
C HIS A 29 36.26 27.99 26.33
N LEU A 30 35.74 26.76 26.26
CA LEU A 30 34.33 26.43 26.48
C LEU A 30 34.16 25.66 27.79
N GLU A 31 33.12 26.01 28.55
CA GLU A 31 32.76 25.28 29.76
C GLU A 31 32.10 23.93 29.42
N SER A 32 32.25 22.94 30.30
CA SER A 32 31.76 21.57 30.08
C SER A 32 30.28 21.49 29.68
N TRP A 33 29.43 22.38 30.22
CA TRP A 33 28.00 22.41 29.89
C TRP A 33 27.72 22.94 28.47
N GLN A 34 28.56 23.84 27.94
CA GLN A 34 28.43 24.37 26.58
C GLN A 34 28.74 23.28 25.55
N ILE A 35 29.76 22.46 25.81
CA ILE A 35 30.12 21.31 24.97
C ILE A 35 28.96 20.30 24.94
N ILE A 36 28.35 20.01 26.09
CA ILE A 36 27.17 19.13 26.18
C ILE A 36 25.99 19.73 25.41
N SER A 37 25.73 21.04 25.54
CA SER A 37 24.64 21.72 24.83
C SER A 37 24.84 21.72 23.31
N TYR A 38 26.06 21.99 22.83
CA TYR A 38 26.37 21.98 21.40
C TYR A 38 26.33 20.58 20.79
N THR A 39 26.81 19.56 21.51
CA THR A 39 26.72 18.17 21.05
C THR A 39 25.27 17.68 20.98
N ILE A 40 24.46 17.98 22.00
CA ILE A 40 23.02 17.68 21.99
C ILE A 40 22.33 18.41 20.82
N SER A 41 22.60 19.71 20.66
CA SER A 41 22.02 20.52 19.58
C SER A 41 22.42 20.01 18.20
N MET A 42 23.69 19.64 18.00
CA MET A 42 24.18 19.06 16.75
C MET A 42 23.56 17.69 16.47
N CYS A 43 23.43 16.83 17.49
CA CYS A 43 22.71 15.56 17.37
C CYS A 43 21.25 15.77 16.97
N PHE A 44 20.55 16.71 17.62
CA PHE A 44 19.20 17.10 17.23
C PHE A 44 19.15 17.66 15.82
N LEU A 45 20.13 18.46 15.40
CA LEU A 45 20.19 19.05 14.06
C LEU A 45 20.46 17.99 12.99
N ILE A 46 21.33 17.01 13.26
CA ILE A 46 21.56 15.85 12.39
C ILE A 46 20.32 14.97 12.32
N VAL A 47 19.68 14.67 13.44
CA VAL A 47 18.43 13.90 13.48
C VAL A 47 17.32 14.65 12.74
N TRP A 48 17.21 15.97 12.94
CA TRP A 48 16.28 16.85 12.25
C TRP A 48 16.55 16.87 10.75
N PHE A 49 17.81 17.01 10.33
CA PHE A 49 18.20 17.01 8.92
C PHE A 49 17.91 15.65 8.28
N ARG A 50 18.26 14.54 8.95
CA ARG A 50 17.94 13.17 8.50
C ARG A 50 16.43 12.94 8.43
N ARG A 51 15.66 13.42 9.41
CA ARG A 51 14.19 13.36 9.41
C ARG A 51 13.61 14.21 8.29
N MET A 52 14.18 15.37 8.02
CA MET A 52 13.76 16.27 6.95
C MET A 52 13.96 15.61 5.58
N ASN A 53 15.12 14.95 5.39
CA ASN A 53 15.52 14.27 4.16
C ASN A 53 14.85 12.91 3.94
N ARG A 54 14.44 12.23 5.02
CA ARG A 54 13.62 11.00 5.00
C ARG A 54 12.12 11.24 4.90
N SER A 55 11.66 12.47 5.11
CA SER A 55 10.23 12.74 5.15
C SER A 55 9.67 12.87 3.73
N ASP A 56 8.59 12.14 3.46
CA ASP A 56 8.11 11.90 2.09
C ASP A 56 7.49 13.12 1.39
N LYS A 57 7.09 14.14 2.16
CA LYS A 57 6.36 15.31 1.64
C LYS A 57 7.30 16.48 1.32
N PRO A 58 7.19 17.13 0.14
CA PRO A 58 7.93 18.33 -0.20
C PRO A 58 7.67 19.47 0.80
N PHE A 59 8.67 20.34 0.99
CA PHE A 59 8.64 21.43 1.98
C PHE A 59 7.38 22.30 1.87
N ILE A 60 7.01 22.68 0.63
CA ILE A 60 5.82 23.49 0.32
C ILE A 60 4.55 22.82 0.84
N GLN A 61 4.42 21.50 0.70
CA GLN A 61 3.23 20.79 1.15
C GLN A 61 3.15 20.76 2.68
N ARG A 62 4.29 20.69 3.38
CA ARG A 62 4.34 20.79 4.84
C ARG A 62 3.93 22.17 5.32
N PHE A 63 4.52 23.21 4.73
CA PHE A 63 4.16 24.59 5.04
C PHE A 63 2.66 24.84 4.81
N ARG A 64 2.12 24.39 3.67
CA ARG A 64 0.67 24.45 3.39
C ARG A 64 -0.15 23.70 4.43
N SER A 65 0.28 22.51 4.86
CA SER A 65 -0.43 21.76 5.90
C SER A 65 -0.40 22.45 7.27
N SER A 66 0.72 23.10 7.62
CA SER A 66 0.85 23.89 8.84
C SER A 66 -0.06 25.11 8.80
N VAL A 67 -0.04 25.86 7.69
CA VAL A 67 -0.95 27.00 7.45
C VAL A 67 -2.40 26.55 7.51
N TYR A 68 -2.75 25.43 6.87
CA TYR A 68 -4.09 24.86 6.90
C TYR A 68 -4.52 24.46 8.32
N SER A 69 -3.62 23.88 9.10
CA SER A 69 -3.87 23.54 10.51
C SER A 69 -4.14 24.78 11.36
N VAL A 70 -3.38 25.86 11.15
CA VAL A 70 -3.59 27.13 11.84
C VAL A 70 -4.94 27.73 11.45
N ILE A 71 -5.28 27.78 10.15
CA ILE A 71 -6.59 28.25 9.68
C ILE A 71 -7.74 27.41 10.28
N ARG A 72 -7.59 26.09 10.36
CA ARG A 72 -8.60 25.18 10.94
C ARG A 72 -8.77 25.37 12.45
N SER A 73 -7.77 25.91 13.14
CA SER A 73 -7.85 26.20 14.58
C SER A 73 -8.67 27.45 14.90
N LEU A 74 -8.94 28.30 13.91
CA LEU A 74 -9.77 29.50 14.09
C LEU A 74 -11.20 29.11 14.51
N PRO A 75 -11.80 29.77 15.52
CA PRO A 75 -13.06 29.35 16.12
C PRO A 75 -14.22 29.21 15.12
N TRP A 76 -14.33 30.11 14.13
CA TRP A 76 -15.40 30.06 13.13
C TRP A 76 -15.21 28.91 12.12
N VAL A 77 -13.97 28.65 11.70
CA VAL A 77 -13.64 27.52 10.81
C VAL A 77 -13.90 26.20 11.54
N LYS A 78 -13.47 26.09 12.80
CA LYS A 78 -13.71 24.91 13.63
C LYS A 78 -15.20 24.63 13.81
N ARG A 79 -16.02 25.66 14.05
CA ARG A 79 -17.48 25.54 14.13
C ARG A 79 -18.08 25.05 12.80
N ARG A 80 -17.65 25.60 11.67
CA ARG A 80 -18.13 25.20 10.34
C ARG A 80 -17.76 23.75 10.01
N VAL A 81 -16.49 23.40 10.20
CA VAL A 81 -16.00 22.03 10.01
C VAL A 81 -16.74 21.04 10.90
N LYS A 82 -17.00 21.39 12.16
CA LYS A 82 -17.79 20.54 13.06
C LYS A 82 -19.21 20.36 12.54
N ALA A 83 -19.85 21.42 12.04
CA ALA A 83 -21.18 21.32 11.44
C ALA A 83 -21.19 20.42 10.20
N ASP A 84 -20.19 20.53 9.33
CA ASP A 84 -20.05 19.69 8.14
C ASP A 84 -19.79 18.22 8.53
N LEU A 85 -18.98 17.97 9.57
CA LEU A 85 -18.75 16.62 10.10
C LEU A 85 -20.01 16.00 10.72
N GLU A 86 -20.80 16.78 11.47
CA GLU A 86 -22.07 16.29 12.02
C GLU A 86 -23.10 16.04 10.91
N ARG A 87 -23.11 16.85 9.86
CA ARG A 87 -23.94 16.58 8.67
C ARG A 87 -23.52 15.27 8.00
N ALA A 88 -22.24 15.11 7.69
CA ALA A 88 -21.71 13.89 7.08
C ALA A 88 -21.98 12.66 7.97
N ARG A 89 -21.87 12.80 9.30
CA ARG A 89 -22.23 11.73 10.24
C ARG A 89 -23.69 11.31 10.09
N ARG A 90 -24.62 12.27 10.04
CA ARG A 90 -26.05 11.99 9.87
C ARG A 90 -26.35 11.36 8.52
N GLU A 91 -25.75 11.88 7.45
CA GLU A 91 -25.88 11.31 6.11
C GLU A 91 -25.41 9.85 6.08
N ILE A 92 -24.24 9.56 6.66
CA ILE A 92 -23.72 8.18 6.79
C ILE A 92 -24.65 7.32 7.65
N GLU A 93 -25.15 7.84 8.77
CA GLU A 93 -26.07 7.10 9.66
C GLU A 93 -27.39 6.77 8.92
N GLU A 94 -27.93 7.70 8.16
CA GLU A 94 -29.13 7.50 7.34
C GLU A 94 -28.88 6.51 6.19
N GLU A 95 -27.76 6.63 5.48
CA GLU A 95 -27.37 5.70 4.40
C GLU A 95 -27.14 4.28 4.93
N VAL A 96 -26.39 4.13 6.03
CA VAL A 96 -26.08 2.81 6.61
C VAL A 96 -27.33 2.13 7.16
N HIS A 97 -28.24 2.87 7.78
CA HIS A 97 -29.50 2.34 8.31
C HIS A 97 -30.66 2.36 7.32
N GLN A 98 -30.42 2.69 6.04
CA GLN A 98 -31.47 2.72 5.02
C GLN A 98 -32.15 1.35 4.86
N CYS A 99 -31.38 0.27 5.02
CA CYS A 99 -31.83 -1.10 4.82
C CYS A 99 -32.12 -1.86 6.12
N ASP A 100 -31.82 -1.28 7.28
CA ASP A 100 -32.00 -1.89 8.59
C ASP A 100 -33.24 -1.32 9.29
N GLN A 101 -34.28 -2.14 9.35
CA GLN A 101 -35.56 -1.77 9.96
C GLN A 101 -35.53 -1.85 11.50
N LYS A 102 -34.63 -2.64 12.09
CA LYS A 102 -34.58 -2.86 13.54
C LYS A 102 -33.66 -1.89 14.24
N ARG A 103 -32.52 -1.52 13.63
CA ARG A 103 -31.46 -0.67 14.22
C ARG A 103 -30.93 -1.18 15.57
N ASP A 104 -31.14 -2.46 15.84
CA ASP A 104 -30.71 -3.13 17.05
C ASP A 104 -29.41 -3.88 16.78
N PHE A 105 -28.37 -3.55 17.53
CA PHE A 105 -27.04 -4.13 17.37
C PHE A 105 -26.62 -4.85 18.63
N TYR A 106 -26.09 -6.08 18.49
CA TYR A 106 -25.35 -6.73 19.56
C TYR A 106 -24.09 -5.91 19.88
N LYS A 107 -24.09 -5.25 21.05
CA LYS A 107 -22.93 -4.51 21.56
C LYS A 107 -22.04 -5.37 22.46
N PHE A 108 -22.58 -6.50 22.93
CA PHE A 108 -21.96 -7.44 23.84
C PHE A 108 -22.29 -8.86 23.39
N LEU A 109 -21.47 -9.82 23.81
CA LEU A 109 -21.77 -11.23 23.62
C LEU A 109 -23.02 -11.60 24.45
N PRO A 110 -23.96 -12.39 23.92
CA PRO A 110 -25.11 -12.88 24.70
C PRO A 110 -24.66 -13.64 25.95
N GLU A 111 -25.38 -13.44 27.07
CA GLU A 111 -25.08 -14.12 28.34
C GLU A 111 -25.33 -15.64 28.28
N HIS A 112 -26.20 -16.06 27.35
CA HIS A 112 -26.55 -17.46 27.12
C HIS A 112 -26.37 -17.83 25.65
N PRO A 113 -25.99 -19.10 25.35
CA PRO A 113 -25.85 -19.56 23.98
C PRO A 113 -27.19 -19.49 23.25
N LEU A 114 -27.17 -18.93 22.04
CA LEU A 114 -28.33 -18.91 21.17
C LEU A 114 -28.52 -20.28 20.49
N ASN A 115 -29.76 -20.65 20.22
CA ASN A 115 -30.08 -21.84 19.45
C ASN A 115 -29.61 -21.65 17.99
N PRO A 116 -28.96 -22.65 17.36
CA PRO A 116 -28.57 -22.58 15.95
C PRO A 116 -29.68 -22.12 14.99
N GLU A 117 -30.93 -22.54 15.20
CA GLU A 117 -32.05 -22.11 14.35
C GLU A 117 -32.37 -20.61 14.50
N ASP A 118 -32.24 -20.06 15.70
CA ASP A 118 -32.44 -18.64 15.95
C ASP A 118 -31.33 -17.82 15.25
N ILE A 119 -30.07 -18.27 15.34
CA ILE A 119 -28.93 -17.67 14.65
C ILE A 119 -29.15 -17.67 13.13
N LEU A 120 -29.57 -18.81 12.56
CA LEU A 120 -29.86 -18.92 11.13
C LEU A 120 -31.05 -18.05 10.73
N SER A 121 -32.07 -17.94 11.58
CA SER A 121 -33.23 -17.06 11.33
C SER A 121 -32.82 -15.60 11.26
N GLU A 122 -31.91 -15.18 12.13
CA GLU A 122 -31.38 -13.82 12.18
C GLU A 122 -30.45 -13.54 11.00
N ALA A 123 -29.56 -14.48 10.66
CA ALA A 123 -28.73 -14.40 9.46
C ALA A 123 -29.56 -14.26 8.17
N ARG A 124 -30.70 -14.96 8.07
CA ARG A 124 -31.65 -14.81 6.95
C ARG A 124 -32.26 -13.41 6.89
N GLN A 125 -32.56 -12.80 8.03
CA GLN A 125 -33.04 -11.42 8.08
C GLN A 125 -31.97 -10.45 7.58
N TYR A 126 -30.72 -10.57 8.04
CA TYR A 126 -29.61 -9.75 7.56
C TYR A 126 -29.35 -9.92 6.06
N ALA A 127 -29.40 -11.16 5.56
CA ALA A 127 -29.25 -11.45 4.13
C ALA A 127 -30.34 -10.82 3.26
N ALA A 128 -31.53 -10.56 3.82
CA ALA A 128 -32.64 -9.91 3.15
C ALA A 128 -32.55 -8.37 3.13
N MET A 129 -31.70 -7.76 3.98
CA MET A 129 -31.53 -6.30 4.03
C MET A 129 -30.82 -5.74 2.78
N GLY A 130 -30.00 -6.55 2.11
CA GLY A 130 -29.29 -6.11 0.91
C GLY A 130 -30.18 -6.09 -0.34
N GLU A 131 -30.61 -4.91 -0.80
CA GLU A 131 -31.03 -4.76 -2.20
C GLU A 131 -29.81 -5.06 -3.09
N ARG A 132 -29.81 -6.18 -3.83
CA ARG A 132 -28.73 -6.58 -4.76
C ARG A 132 -28.69 -5.71 -6.03
N ARG A 133 -29.03 -4.43 -5.92
CA ARG A 133 -29.36 -3.52 -7.03
C ARG A 133 -28.18 -3.19 -7.95
N TYR A 134 -26.95 -3.52 -7.55
CA TYR A 134 -25.72 -3.11 -8.24
C TYR A 134 -24.68 -4.22 -8.48
N MET A 135 -24.96 -5.49 -8.14
CA MET A 135 -24.00 -6.60 -8.31
C MET A 135 -24.56 -7.77 -9.14
N GLU A 136 -25.12 -7.48 -10.31
CA GLU A 136 -25.39 -8.51 -11.32
C GLU A 136 -24.12 -8.82 -12.13
N HIS A 137 -23.03 -9.20 -11.46
CA HIS A 137 -21.76 -9.57 -12.11
C HIS A 137 -21.75 -11.02 -12.64
N TYR A 138 -22.82 -11.78 -12.39
CA TYR A 138 -22.94 -13.16 -12.83
C TYR A 138 -23.93 -13.27 -13.99
N ASP A 139 -23.66 -14.16 -14.94
CA ASP A 139 -24.63 -14.53 -15.96
C ASP A 139 -25.92 -15.01 -15.24
N PRO A 140 -27.06 -14.31 -15.42
CA PRO A 140 -28.31 -14.68 -14.77
C PRO A 140 -28.73 -16.13 -15.04
N ARG A 141 -28.26 -16.73 -16.14
CA ARG A 141 -28.59 -18.09 -16.57
C ARG A 141 -27.85 -19.17 -15.76
N SER A 142 -26.59 -18.96 -15.40
CA SER A 142 -25.78 -19.95 -14.67
C SER A 142 -25.67 -19.66 -13.18
N ARG A 143 -25.89 -18.40 -12.76
CA ARG A 143 -25.65 -17.91 -11.39
C ARG A 143 -26.12 -18.86 -10.29
N THR A 144 -27.35 -19.36 -10.37
CA THR A 144 -27.92 -20.21 -9.32
C THR A 144 -27.18 -21.55 -9.22
N HIS A 145 -26.82 -22.13 -10.36
CA HIS A 145 -26.08 -23.39 -10.41
C HIS A 145 -24.65 -23.20 -9.89
N ASP A 146 -23.97 -22.16 -10.35
CA ASP A 146 -22.57 -21.86 -9.98
C ASP A 146 -22.46 -21.54 -8.49
N MET A 147 -23.37 -20.72 -7.95
CA MET A 147 -23.39 -20.42 -6.52
C MET A 147 -23.67 -21.65 -5.66
N ALA A 148 -24.56 -22.55 -6.11
CA ALA A 148 -24.83 -23.81 -5.41
C ALA A 148 -23.61 -24.75 -5.42
N LEU A 149 -22.86 -24.78 -6.52
CA LEU A 149 -21.60 -25.52 -6.61
C LEU A 149 -20.54 -24.93 -5.68
N CYS A 150 -20.33 -23.60 -5.73
CA CYS A 150 -19.39 -22.90 -4.86
C CYS A 150 -19.69 -23.12 -3.38
N ALA A 151 -20.96 -23.09 -2.97
CA ALA A 151 -21.36 -23.37 -1.59
C ALA A 151 -20.98 -24.79 -1.15
N LYS A 152 -21.17 -25.80 -2.01
CA LYS A 152 -20.77 -27.19 -1.73
C LYS A 152 -19.25 -27.35 -1.65
N ILE A 153 -18.51 -26.66 -2.52
CA ILE A 153 -17.04 -26.67 -2.46
C ILE A 153 -16.56 -26.00 -1.17
N TYR A 154 -17.15 -24.86 -0.80
CA TYR A 154 -16.82 -24.17 0.45
C TYR A 154 -17.07 -25.06 1.67
N ASP A 155 -18.18 -25.80 1.71
CA ASP A 155 -18.47 -26.76 2.78
C ASP A 155 -17.33 -27.79 2.96
N LEU A 156 -16.86 -28.39 1.86
CA LEU A 156 -15.75 -29.36 1.86
C LEU A 156 -14.42 -28.78 2.39
N PHE A 157 -14.15 -27.50 2.12
CA PHE A 157 -12.88 -26.84 2.44
C PHE A 157 -12.99 -25.79 3.56
N SER A 158 -14.11 -25.72 4.26
CA SER A 158 -14.43 -24.69 5.27
C SER A 158 -13.45 -24.62 6.44
N HIS A 159 -12.76 -25.73 6.72
CA HIS A 159 -11.75 -25.87 7.77
C HIS A 159 -10.31 -25.84 7.25
N SER A 160 -10.12 -25.66 5.94
CA SER A 160 -8.80 -25.66 5.32
C SER A 160 -8.02 -24.39 5.64
N ASP A 161 -6.71 -24.53 5.85
CA ASP A 161 -5.79 -23.43 6.11
C ASP A 161 -4.55 -23.57 5.21
N PRO A 162 -4.42 -22.74 4.15
CA PRO A 162 -3.26 -22.77 3.25
C PRO A 162 -1.90 -22.54 3.92
N HIS A 163 -1.85 -21.96 5.13
CA HIS A 163 -0.61 -21.85 5.90
C HIS A 163 -0.02 -23.23 6.25
N ARG A 164 -0.89 -24.24 6.41
CA ARG A 164 -0.53 -25.63 6.72
C ARG A 164 -0.60 -26.52 5.48
N SER A 165 0.27 -26.24 4.52
CA SER A 165 0.32 -26.95 3.23
C SER A 165 0.57 -28.46 3.33
N ASP A 166 1.13 -28.92 4.44
CA ASP A 166 1.32 -30.33 4.81
C ASP A 166 0.00 -31.01 5.21
N ALA A 167 -0.83 -30.30 5.98
CA ALA A 167 -2.13 -30.79 6.43
C ALA A 167 -3.22 -30.67 5.36
N PHE A 168 -3.10 -29.68 4.45
CA PHE A 168 -4.09 -29.40 3.41
C PHE A 168 -3.50 -29.45 1.99
N PRO A 169 -2.97 -30.61 1.55
CA PRO A 169 -2.34 -30.74 0.23
C PRO A 169 -3.33 -30.52 -0.93
N GLY A 170 -4.63 -30.77 -0.72
CA GLY A 170 -5.68 -30.51 -1.69
C GLY A 170 -5.86 -29.02 -1.99
N ALA A 171 -5.92 -28.17 -0.95
CA ALA A 171 -6.01 -26.72 -1.10
C ALA A 171 -4.77 -26.16 -1.83
N ARG A 172 -3.57 -26.57 -1.41
CA ARG A 172 -2.30 -26.22 -2.07
C ARG A 172 -2.29 -26.58 -3.56
N LYS A 173 -2.81 -27.77 -3.90
CA LYS A 173 -2.90 -28.22 -5.30
C LYS A 173 -3.85 -27.31 -6.10
N MET A 174 -5.04 -27.03 -5.56
CA MET A 174 -6.01 -26.14 -6.21
C MET A 174 -5.44 -24.75 -6.46
N GLU A 175 -4.75 -24.15 -5.49
CA GLU A 175 -4.10 -22.84 -5.66
C GLU A 175 -3.07 -22.86 -6.79
N ALA A 176 -2.23 -23.89 -6.86
CA ALA A 176 -1.22 -24.05 -7.92
C ALA A 176 -1.86 -24.21 -9.31
N GLU A 177 -2.94 -24.98 -9.41
CA GLU A 177 -3.67 -25.20 -10.66
C GLU A 177 -4.38 -23.94 -11.15
N VAL A 178 -5.05 -23.21 -10.25
CA VAL A 178 -5.70 -21.92 -10.57
C VAL A 178 -4.68 -20.91 -11.08
N LEU A 179 -3.53 -20.81 -10.41
CA LEU A 179 -2.44 -19.94 -10.86
C LEU A 179 -1.95 -20.33 -12.26
N ARG A 180 -1.70 -21.63 -12.51
CA ARG A 180 -1.24 -22.08 -13.82
C ARG A 180 -2.28 -21.84 -14.92
N MET A 181 -3.56 -22.07 -14.65
CA MET A 181 -4.64 -21.76 -15.61
C MET A 181 -4.70 -20.27 -15.93
N ALA A 182 -4.64 -19.40 -14.92
CA ALA A 182 -4.62 -17.96 -15.11
C ALA A 182 -3.39 -17.50 -15.91
N LEU A 183 -2.19 -17.94 -15.56
CA LEU A 183 -0.96 -17.61 -16.29
C LEU A 183 -0.98 -18.10 -17.74
N SER A 184 -1.59 -19.26 -18.00
CA SER A 184 -1.74 -19.79 -19.36
C SER A 184 -2.70 -18.94 -20.19
N MET A 185 -3.81 -18.49 -19.60
CA MET A 185 -4.76 -17.58 -20.22
C MET A 185 -4.13 -16.22 -20.59
N PHE A 186 -3.15 -15.75 -19.80
CA PHE A 186 -2.37 -14.55 -20.09
C PHE A 186 -1.07 -14.81 -20.88
N HIS A 187 -0.90 -16.01 -21.46
CA HIS A 187 0.27 -16.37 -22.27
C HIS A 187 1.63 -16.19 -21.55
N GLY A 188 1.69 -16.40 -20.24
CA GLY A 188 2.88 -16.14 -19.42
C GLY A 188 4.09 -17.06 -19.67
N GLY A 189 3.90 -18.19 -20.37
CA GLY A 189 4.96 -19.16 -20.60
C GLY A 189 5.35 -19.99 -19.36
N VAL A 190 6.45 -20.73 -19.46
CA VAL A 190 6.89 -21.68 -18.40
C VAL A 190 7.50 -20.99 -17.18
N GLU A 191 8.21 -19.88 -17.40
CA GLU A 191 8.91 -19.11 -16.35
C GLU A 191 7.97 -18.23 -15.52
N ALA A 192 6.74 -17.98 -15.99
CA ALA A 192 5.79 -17.20 -15.24
C ALA A 192 5.33 -17.94 -13.98
N CYS A 193 5.25 -17.19 -12.88
CA CYS A 193 4.78 -17.64 -11.58
C CYS A 193 3.87 -16.57 -10.94
N GLY A 194 3.21 -16.93 -9.85
CA GLY A 194 2.31 -16.03 -9.14
C GLY A 194 1.93 -16.57 -7.77
N VAL A 195 1.06 -15.83 -7.09
CA VAL A 195 0.48 -16.20 -5.80
C VAL A 195 -1.01 -15.84 -5.81
N VAL A 196 -1.83 -16.65 -5.16
CA VAL A 196 -3.25 -16.34 -4.96
C VAL A 196 -3.36 -15.26 -3.89
N ALA A 197 -4.14 -14.22 -4.15
CA ALA A 197 -4.38 -13.12 -3.22
C ALA A 197 -5.88 -13.08 -2.86
N GLY A 198 -6.21 -12.54 -1.69
CA GLY A 198 -7.59 -12.40 -1.20
C GLY A 198 -8.43 -11.40 -1.99
N GLY A 199 -7.83 -10.64 -2.90
CA GLY A 199 -8.55 -9.80 -3.87
C GLY A 199 -7.62 -8.88 -4.66
N GLY A 200 -8.22 -8.11 -5.58
CA GLY A 200 -7.48 -7.23 -6.50
C GLY A 200 -6.60 -6.21 -5.78
N THR A 201 -7.06 -5.65 -4.65
CA THR A 201 -6.26 -4.70 -3.86
C THR A 201 -5.01 -5.35 -3.27
N GLU A 202 -5.11 -6.57 -2.75
CA GLU A 202 -3.94 -7.28 -2.21
C GLU A 202 -2.95 -7.63 -3.33
N ALA A 203 -3.45 -8.08 -4.49
CA ALA A 203 -2.61 -8.32 -5.66
C ALA A 203 -1.85 -7.04 -6.09
N THR A 204 -2.51 -5.87 -6.11
CA THR A 204 -1.83 -4.58 -6.36
C THR A 204 -0.73 -4.32 -5.35
N LEU A 205 -1.02 -4.53 -4.06
CA LEU A 205 -0.09 -4.27 -2.97
C LEU A 205 1.13 -5.17 -3.08
N LEU A 206 0.94 -6.47 -3.32
CA LEU A 206 2.02 -7.44 -3.49
C LEU A 206 2.90 -7.10 -4.70
N ALA A 207 2.30 -6.69 -5.83
CA ALA A 207 3.06 -6.23 -7.00
C ALA A 207 3.92 -5.00 -6.69
N CYS A 208 3.33 -3.96 -6.10
CA CYS A 208 4.05 -2.75 -5.68
C CYS A 208 5.19 -3.08 -4.69
N LEU A 209 4.92 -3.95 -3.72
CA LEU A 209 5.89 -4.40 -2.72
C LEU A 209 7.08 -5.11 -3.38
N ALA A 210 6.81 -6.02 -4.32
CA ALA A 210 7.83 -6.74 -5.08
C ALA A 210 8.72 -5.77 -5.88
N TYR A 211 8.12 -4.82 -6.62
CA TYR A 211 8.88 -3.83 -7.39
C TYR A 211 9.71 -2.89 -6.53
N ARG A 212 9.16 -2.46 -5.39
CA ARG A 212 9.91 -1.66 -4.41
C ARG A 212 11.11 -2.41 -3.88
N ASN A 213 10.94 -3.66 -3.46
CA ASN A 213 12.05 -4.45 -2.91
C ASN A 213 13.14 -4.67 -3.96
N ARG A 214 12.75 -4.93 -5.22
CA ARG A 214 13.70 -5.01 -6.34
C ARG A 214 14.43 -3.68 -6.57
N ALA A 215 13.73 -2.55 -6.49
CA ALA A 215 14.33 -1.22 -6.62
C ALA A 215 15.33 -0.92 -5.50
N TRP A 216 15.01 -1.26 -4.25
CA TRP A 216 15.91 -1.13 -3.11
C TRP A 216 17.15 -2.00 -3.23
N ALA A 217 17.00 -3.26 -3.68
CA ALA A 217 18.13 -4.14 -3.94
C ALA A 217 19.09 -3.58 -5.00
N ARG A 218 18.61 -2.68 -5.87
CA ARG A 218 19.38 -1.97 -6.90
C ARG A 218 19.91 -0.60 -6.44
N GLY A 219 19.77 -0.27 -5.15
CA GLY A 219 20.25 0.99 -4.57
C GLY A 219 19.36 2.20 -4.84
N MET A 220 18.14 2.01 -5.35
CA MET A 220 17.23 3.13 -5.60
C MET A 220 16.68 3.69 -4.29
N TYR A 221 16.92 4.97 -4.04
CA TYR A 221 16.28 5.71 -2.95
C TYR A 221 14.92 6.23 -3.41
N ARG A 222 13.87 6.02 -2.60
CA ARG A 222 12.48 6.47 -2.82
C ARG A 222 11.86 6.04 -4.16
N PRO A 223 11.46 4.76 -4.29
CA PRO A 223 10.87 4.24 -5.52
C PRO A 223 9.56 4.94 -5.90
N GLU A 224 9.39 5.23 -7.18
CA GLU A 224 8.24 5.92 -7.76
C GLU A 224 7.46 5.00 -8.70
N ILE A 225 6.13 5.05 -8.62
CA ILE A 225 5.16 4.40 -9.50
C ILE A 225 4.64 5.45 -10.48
N VAL A 226 4.71 5.17 -11.78
CA VAL A 226 4.08 6.00 -12.81
C VAL A 226 2.77 5.34 -13.24
N ALA A 227 1.65 6.03 -13.05
CA ALA A 227 0.32 5.47 -13.33
C ALA A 227 -0.63 6.53 -13.91
N PRO A 228 -1.60 6.15 -14.76
CA PRO A 228 -2.70 7.03 -15.17
C PRO A 228 -3.49 7.58 -13.99
N SER A 229 -4.15 8.73 -14.17
CA SER A 229 -5.09 9.29 -13.19
C SER A 229 -6.30 8.39 -12.93
N THR A 230 -6.66 7.54 -13.90
CA THR A 230 -7.76 6.56 -13.81
C THR A 230 -7.38 5.23 -13.15
N ALA A 231 -6.08 5.01 -12.88
CA ALA A 231 -5.62 3.75 -12.32
C ALA A 231 -6.08 3.57 -10.86
N HIS A 232 -6.31 2.33 -10.45
CA HIS A 232 -7.00 1.99 -9.20
C HIS A 232 -6.41 2.70 -7.94
N PRO A 233 -7.25 3.17 -6.99
CA PRO A 233 -6.78 3.85 -5.76
C PRO A 233 -5.89 2.98 -4.85
N ALA A 234 -5.87 1.65 -5.05
CA ALA A 234 -4.96 0.76 -4.34
C ALA A 234 -3.48 1.13 -4.55
N LEU A 235 -3.12 1.81 -5.64
CA LEU A 235 -1.75 2.31 -5.84
C LEU A 235 -1.37 3.40 -4.84
N ASP A 236 -2.29 4.32 -4.52
CA ASP A 236 -2.03 5.35 -3.51
C ASP A 236 -1.96 4.72 -2.12
N LYS A 237 -2.78 3.71 -1.86
CA LYS A 237 -2.68 2.88 -0.64
C LYS A 237 -1.32 2.19 -0.56
N ALA A 238 -0.86 1.58 -1.65
CA ALA A 238 0.45 0.93 -1.74
C ALA A 238 1.60 1.91 -1.46
N ALA A 239 1.55 3.09 -2.08
CA ALA A 239 2.57 4.12 -1.89
C ALA A 239 2.66 4.58 -0.43
N ASN A 240 1.52 4.83 0.20
CA ASN A 240 1.47 5.21 1.61
C ASN A 240 1.96 4.09 2.55
N LEU A 241 1.58 2.83 2.29
CA LEU A 241 1.98 1.69 3.11
C LEU A 241 3.47 1.34 2.96
N PHE A 242 4.00 1.47 1.75
CA PHE A 242 5.32 0.94 1.42
C PHE A 242 6.41 2.00 1.25
N GLY A 243 6.09 3.29 1.44
CA GLY A 243 7.03 4.40 1.32
C GLY A 243 7.47 4.64 -0.13
N MET A 244 6.51 4.60 -1.05
CA MET A 244 6.72 4.90 -2.46
C MET A 244 6.00 6.20 -2.82
N THR A 245 6.33 6.78 -3.97
CA THR A 245 5.57 7.92 -4.53
C THR A 245 4.77 7.47 -5.75
N VAL A 246 3.57 8.01 -5.96
CA VAL A 246 2.79 7.78 -7.17
C VAL A 246 2.76 9.06 -8.00
N ARG A 247 3.27 8.98 -9.22
CA ARG A 247 3.20 10.03 -10.22
C ARG A 247 2.02 9.74 -11.15
N ARG A 248 0.92 10.46 -10.92
CA ARG A 248 -0.31 10.36 -11.72
C ARG A 248 -0.17 11.12 -13.05
N ILE A 249 -0.44 10.45 -14.16
CA ILE A 249 -0.41 11.02 -15.51
C ILE A 249 -1.84 11.32 -15.96
N PRO A 250 -2.18 12.57 -16.34
CA PRO A 250 -3.49 12.90 -16.88
C PRO A 250 -3.81 12.05 -18.11
N VAL A 251 -5.05 11.55 -18.15
CA VAL A 251 -5.61 10.86 -19.32
C VAL A 251 -6.15 11.87 -20.34
N ARG A 252 -6.42 11.40 -21.56
CA ARG A 252 -7.06 12.17 -22.61
C ARG A 252 -8.58 12.20 -22.41
N GLU A 253 -9.30 12.88 -23.30
CA GLU A 253 -10.77 12.93 -23.32
C GLU A 253 -11.43 11.55 -23.53
N ASP A 254 -10.70 10.57 -24.07
CA ASP A 254 -11.15 9.18 -24.22
C ASP A 254 -10.85 8.30 -22.99
N ASP A 255 -10.45 8.91 -21.86
CA ASP A 255 -10.02 8.28 -20.61
C ASP A 255 -8.81 7.33 -20.72
N ARG A 256 -8.06 7.40 -21.83
CA ARG A 256 -6.85 6.58 -22.04
C ARG A 256 -5.59 7.39 -21.80
N VAL A 257 -4.55 6.75 -21.28
CA VAL A 257 -3.27 7.41 -21.06
C VAL A 257 -2.50 7.64 -22.36
N HIS A 258 -1.87 8.81 -22.48
CA HIS A 258 -0.99 9.10 -23.61
C HIS A 258 0.40 8.44 -23.40
N ALA A 259 0.77 7.44 -24.21
CA ALA A 259 2.04 6.71 -24.07
C ALA A 259 3.30 7.61 -24.06
N ALA A 260 3.34 8.67 -24.90
CA ALA A 260 4.42 9.67 -24.85
C ALA A 260 4.52 10.42 -23.50
N ALA A 261 3.39 10.71 -22.84
CA ALA A 261 3.39 11.37 -21.54
C ALA A 261 3.94 10.44 -20.45
N VAL A 262 3.58 9.15 -20.49
CA VAL A 262 4.17 8.13 -19.62
C VAL A 262 5.68 8.06 -19.83
N LYS A 263 6.15 7.99 -21.08
CA LYS A 263 7.60 7.96 -21.38
C LYS A 263 8.34 9.18 -20.82
N ARG A 264 7.79 10.39 -20.97
CA ARG A 264 8.38 11.62 -20.39
C ARG A 264 8.35 11.66 -18.87
N ALA A 265 7.47 10.89 -18.25
CA ALA A 265 7.34 10.84 -16.80
C ALA A 265 8.30 9.85 -16.14
N ILE A 266 8.91 8.94 -16.90
CA ILE A 266 9.92 8.02 -16.39
C ILE A 266 11.15 8.82 -15.98
N GLY A 267 11.55 8.65 -14.73
CA GLY A 267 12.72 9.28 -14.12
C GLY A 267 13.65 8.25 -13.47
N PRO A 268 14.74 8.71 -12.85
CA PRO A 268 15.74 7.84 -12.20
C PRO A 268 15.18 7.05 -11.00
N HIS A 269 14.05 7.50 -10.43
CA HIS A 269 13.39 6.86 -9.30
C HIS A 269 12.19 5.99 -9.71
N THR A 270 11.82 5.96 -11.00
CA THR A 270 10.71 5.13 -11.45
C THR A 270 11.09 3.65 -11.33
N CYS A 271 10.24 2.87 -10.66
CA CYS A 271 10.44 1.43 -10.45
C CYS A 271 9.34 0.57 -11.09
N MET A 272 8.18 1.18 -11.35
CA MET A 272 6.98 0.49 -11.81
C MET A 272 6.16 1.44 -12.70
N ILE A 273 5.59 0.88 -13.77
CA ILE A 273 4.64 1.57 -14.65
C ILE A 273 3.36 0.75 -14.67
N VAL A 274 2.22 1.43 -14.51
CA VAL A 274 0.90 0.79 -14.45
C VAL A 274 0.05 1.24 -15.63
N ALA A 275 -0.72 0.31 -16.18
CA ALA A 275 -1.78 0.55 -17.17
C ALA A 275 -2.98 -0.36 -16.83
N SER A 276 -4.20 0.04 -17.20
CA SER A 276 -5.42 -0.71 -16.84
C SER A 276 -6.07 -1.39 -18.06
N ALA A 277 -6.62 -2.59 -17.87
CA ALA A 277 -7.33 -3.35 -18.91
C ALA A 277 -8.55 -4.11 -18.36
N PRO A 278 -9.70 -3.44 -18.18
CA PRO A 278 -9.94 -2.00 -18.32
C PRO A 278 -9.78 -1.24 -16.99
N ASN A 279 -9.88 0.09 -17.02
CA ASN A 279 -9.94 0.89 -15.80
C ASN A 279 -11.33 0.80 -15.12
N HIS A 280 -11.34 0.91 -13.78
CA HIS A 280 -12.55 0.77 -12.95
C HIS A 280 -13.55 1.93 -13.04
N ILE A 281 -13.16 3.09 -13.59
CA ILE A 281 -14.01 4.29 -13.63
C ILE A 281 -14.89 4.27 -14.88
N THR A 282 -14.27 4.09 -16.05
CA THR A 282 -14.94 4.23 -17.36
C THR A 282 -14.92 2.96 -18.20
N GLY A 283 -14.25 1.90 -17.75
CA GLY A 283 -14.18 0.64 -18.49
C GLY A 283 -13.31 0.73 -19.75
N THR A 284 -12.53 1.80 -19.95
CA THR A 284 -11.63 1.92 -21.09
C THR A 284 -10.31 1.20 -20.84
N VAL A 285 -9.74 0.63 -21.90
CA VAL A 285 -8.46 -0.08 -21.88
C VAL A 285 -7.34 0.87 -22.31
N ASP A 286 -6.29 0.97 -21.50
CA ASP A 286 -5.11 1.75 -21.83
C ASP A 286 -4.35 1.13 -23.03
N PRO A 287 -3.57 1.92 -23.79
CA PRO A 287 -2.84 1.43 -24.96
C PRO A 287 -1.61 0.59 -24.58
N ILE A 288 -1.81 -0.61 -24.03
CA ILE A 288 -0.78 -1.51 -23.49
C ILE A 288 0.30 -1.83 -24.52
N GLU A 289 -0.06 -2.18 -25.75
CA GLU A 289 0.90 -2.50 -26.82
C GLU A 289 1.83 -1.32 -27.12
N LYS A 290 1.26 -0.12 -27.33
CA LYS A 290 2.04 1.11 -27.60
C LYS A 290 2.91 1.51 -26.43
N LEU A 291 2.44 1.26 -25.21
CA LEU A 291 3.22 1.46 -23.98
C LEU A 291 4.39 0.46 -23.95
N SER A 292 4.15 -0.82 -24.23
CA SER A 292 5.17 -1.87 -24.29
C SER A 292 6.27 -1.55 -25.30
N GLU A 293 5.90 -1.31 -26.56
CA GLU A 293 6.84 -1.00 -27.65
C GLU A 293 7.74 0.19 -27.35
N ARG A 294 7.17 1.29 -26.83
CA ARG A 294 7.91 2.54 -26.61
C ARG A 294 8.89 2.47 -25.45
N LEU A 295 8.69 1.52 -24.54
CA LEU A 295 9.41 1.41 -23.29
C LEU A 295 10.33 0.18 -23.25
N LEU A 296 10.16 -0.82 -24.12
CA LEU A 296 10.99 -2.04 -24.20
C LEU A 296 12.51 -1.76 -24.19
N ASN A 297 12.97 -0.65 -24.78
CA ASN A 297 14.39 -0.27 -24.79
C ASN A 297 14.87 0.41 -23.49
N ASP A 298 14.00 1.08 -22.74
CA ASP A 298 14.32 1.74 -21.46
C ASP A 298 14.11 0.80 -20.25
N LEU A 299 13.28 -0.25 -20.43
CA LEU A 299 12.77 -1.12 -19.37
C LEU A 299 13.62 -2.34 -19.07
N THR A 300 14.39 -2.85 -20.05
CA THR A 300 15.20 -4.06 -19.92
C THR A 300 16.25 -3.98 -18.80
N SER A 301 16.58 -2.77 -18.31
CA SER A 301 17.44 -2.60 -17.13
C SER A 301 16.74 -2.10 -15.85
N ARG A 302 15.58 -1.42 -15.90
CA ARG A 302 15.13 -0.57 -14.75
C ARG A 302 13.70 -0.78 -14.20
N CYS A 303 12.67 -1.05 -15.00
CA CYS A 303 11.28 -1.21 -14.50
C CYS A 303 10.59 -2.42 -15.15
N MET A 304 9.56 -2.98 -14.51
CA MET A 304 8.69 -4.03 -15.09
C MET A 304 7.21 -3.65 -14.92
N TRP A 305 6.36 -4.30 -15.71
CA TRP A 305 4.95 -3.96 -15.93
C TRP A 305 4.01 -4.57 -14.89
N THR A 306 2.93 -3.85 -14.59
CA THR A 306 1.69 -4.47 -14.10
C THR A 306 0.53 -3.92 -14.90
N VAL A 307 -0.19 -4.82 -15.57
CA VAL A 307 -1.51 -4.54 -16.11
C VAL A 307 -2.51 -4.81 -14.99
N HIS A 308 -3.34 -3.82 -14.73
CA HIS A 308 -4.32 -3.85 -13.66
C HIS A 308 -5.75 -3.97 -14.17
#